data_AF-A0A958HYJ0-F1
#
_entry.id   AF-A0A958HYJ0-F1
#
_cell.length_a   1.000
_cell.length_b   1.000
_cell.length_c   1.000
_cell.angle_alpha   90.00
_cell.angle_beta   90.00
_cell.angle_gamma   90.00
#
_symmetry.space_group_name_H-M   'P 1'
#
loop_
_entity.id
_entity.type
_entity.pdbx_description
1 polymer ?
#
loop_
_entity_poly.entity_id
_entity_poly.type
_entity_poly.pdbx_seq_one_letter_code
_entity_poly.pdbx_strand_id
1 'polypeptide(L)'
;RWSQALFGGRVLQLQSLKSMLQFVEFNPVANMRAYGLGVQVYTRSFASGKYAIGHGGGNIGTTTYMVYLPEYQTSIVVMVNAFPNHSVDVITKGLIRTVLSEQGAIGFIPYFEFFPTGLMISCFCVSLITVVIVYMRKRKRRP
;
A
#
# COMPACT_ATOMS: atom_id res chain seq x y z
N ARG A 1 -9.33 18.57 0.17
CA ARG A 1 -9.81 19.40 1.32
C ARG A 1 -10.62 18.59 2.32
N TRP A 2 -11.65 17.84 1.90
CA TRP A 2 -12.47 17.00 2.81
C TRP A 2 -11.66 16.00 3.65
N SER A 3 -10.85 15.14 3.02
CA SER A 3 -10.09 14.08 3.72
C SER A 3 -9.15 14.63 4.78
N GLN A 4 -8.38 15.68 4.45
CA GLN A 4 -7.53 16.41 5.39
C GLN A 4 -8.31 17.05 6.55
N ALA A 5 -9.56 17.47 6.34
CA ALA A 5 -10.39 18.01 7.40
C ALA A 5 -10.92 16.89 8.32
N LEU A 6 -11.43 15.81 7.72
CA LEU A 6 -11.97 14.67 8.44
C LEU A 6 -10.90 13.95 9.27
N PHE A 7 -9.84 13.48 8.60
CA PHE A 7 -8.77 12.71 9.25
C PHE A 7 -7.83 13.58 10.08
N GLY A 8 -7.82 14.90 9.84
CA GLY A 8 -7.11 15.87 10.67
C GLY A 8 -7.88 16.31 11.92
N GLY A 9 -9.06 15.73 12.20
CA GLY A 9 -9.83 16.04 13.42
C GLY A 9 -10.57 17.38 13.42
N ARG A 10 -10.84 17.96 12.25
CA ARG A 10 -11.57 19.23 12.10
C ARG A 10 -13.06 19.08 11.84
N VAL A 11 -13.53 17.85 11.62
CA VAL A 11 -14.95 17.56 11.29
C VAL A 11 -15.65 16.86 12.44
N LEU A 12 -14.99 15.89 13.07
CA LEU A 12 -15.56 15.08 14.14
C LEU A 12 -14.90 15.43 15.47
N GLN A 13 -15.64 15.29 16.56
CA GLN A 13 -15.05 15.24 17.90
C GLN A 13 -14.01 14.11 17.96
N LEU A 14 -12.96 14.29 18.77
CA LEU A 14 -11.87 13.33 18.87
C LEU A 14 -12.36 11.91 19.19
N GLN A 15 -13.36 11.77 20.06
CA GLN A 15 -13.93 10.47 20.41
C GLN A 15 -14.62 9.81 19.20
N SER A 16 -15.44 10.55 18.46
CA SER A 16 -16.10 10.05 17.26
C SER A 16 -15.10 9.71 16.15
N LEU A 17 -14.04 10.51 15.97
CA LEU A 17 -12.96 10.20 15.03
C LEU A 17 -12.24 8.90 15.40
N LYS A 18 -11.94 8.70 16.69
CA LYS A 18 -11.33 7.46 17.18
C LYS A 18 -12.23 6.26 16.92
N SER A 19 -13.52 6.37 17.20
CA SER A 19 -14.50 5.32 16.88
C SER A 19 -14.59 5.04 15.38
N MET A 20 -14.56 6.08 14.54
CA MET A 20 -14.56 5.93 13.08
C MET A 20 -13.34 5.16 12.56
N LEU A 21 -12.18 5.38 13.18
CA LEU A 21 -10.89 4.78 12.82
C LEU A 21 -10.56 3.53 13.65
N GLN A 22 -11.53 2.97 14.38
CA GLN A 22 -11.38 1.68 15.03
C GLN A 22 -11.59 0.58 13.99
N PHE A 23 -10.49 0.17 13.35
CA PHE A 23 -10.53 -0.78 12.25
C PHE A 23 -10.67 -2.23 12.73
N VAL A 24 -11.52 -3.00 12.05
CA VAL A 24 -11.59 -4.45 12.16
C VAL A 24 -10.81 -5.05 10.99
N GLU A 25 -9.81 -5.88 11.29
CA GLU A 25 -9.01 -6.58 10.28
C GLU A 25 -9.72 -7.84 9.77
N PHE A 26 -9.49 -8.17 8.50
CA PHE A 26 -10.05 -9.35 7.85
C PHE A 26 -9.16 -9.82 6.71
N ASN A 27 -9.43 -11.02 6.18
CA ASN A 27 -8.78 -11.52 4.97
C ASN A 27 -9.01 -10.54 3.81
N PRO A 28 -7.97 -9.96 3.20
CA PRO A 28 -8.13 -8.87 2.26
C PRO A 28 -9.14 -9.16 1.15
N VAL A 29 -10.04 -8.20 0.90
CA VAL A 29 -11.05 -8.26 -0.16
C VAL A 29 -10.83 -7.06 -1.07
N ALA A 30 -10.77 -7.30 -2.39
CA ALA A 30 -10.45 -6.26 -3.37
C ALA A 30 -9.19 -5.46 -2.98
N ASN A 31 -9.32 -4.17 -2.69
CA ASN A 31 -8.22 -3.29 -2.28
C ASN A 31 -8.24 -2.90 -0.81
N MET A 32 -9.02 -3.59 0.04
CA MET A 32 -9.12 -3.32 1.47
C MET A 32 -8.62 -4.50 2.31
N ARG A 33 -8.01 -4.18 3.46
CA ARG A 33 -7.52 -5.16 4.45
C ARG A 33 -8.16 -5.03 5.84
N ALA A 34 -8.81 -3.89 6.10
CA ALA A 34 -9.51 -3.61 7.34
C ALA A 34 -10.54 -2.51 7.09
N TYR A 35 -11.53 -2.39 7.96
CA TYR A 35 -12.63 -1.44 7.78
C TYR A 35 -13.14 -0.91 9.13
N GLY A 36 -13.44 0.39 9.19
CA GLY A 36 -13.97 1.09 10.35
C GLY A 36 -15.40 1.57 10.09
N LEU A 37 -15.78 2.73 10.62
CA LEU A 37 -17.11 3.28 10.31
C LEU A 37 -17.07 4.11 9.03
N GLY A 38 -17.31 3.47 7.89
CA GLY A 38 -17.33 4.15 6.57
C GLY A 38 -15.93 4.49 6.03
N VAL A 39 -14.88 3.88 6.57
CA VAL A 39 -13.49 4.10 6.15
C VAL A 39 -12.80 2.75 5.99
N GLN A 40 -12.23 2.50 4.81
CA GLN A 40 -11.39 1.33 4.55
C GLN A 40 -9.92 1.64 4.80
N VAL A 41 -9.17 0.62 5.21
CA VAL A 41 -7.70 0.61 5.12
C VAL A 41 -7.32 -0.08 3.83
N TYR A 42 -6.57 0.61 2.98
CA TYR A 42 -6.13 0.07 1.71
C TYR A 42 -5.05 -1.01 1.90
N THR A 43 -5.00 -1.96 0.97
CA THR A 43 -3.91 -2.94 0.92
C THR A 43 -2.57 -2.25 0.60
N ARG A 44 -1.47 -2.84 1.07
CA ARG A 44 -0.12 -2.34 0.76
C ARG A 44 0.15 -2.29 -0.74
N SER A 45 -0.35 -3.26 -1.50
CA SER A 45 -0.21 -3.29 -2.97
C SER A 45 -0.96 -2.15 -3.64
N PHE A 46 -2.08 -1.67 -3.07
CA PHE A 46 -2.80 -0.51 -3.58
C PHE A 46 -2.09 0.81 -3.23
N ALA A 47 -1.56 0.92 -2.02
CA ALA A 47 -0.99 2.16 -1.48
C ALA A 47 0.54 2.27 -1.62
N SER A 48 1.16 1.55 -2.56
CA SER A 48 2.63 1.57 -2.76
C SER A 48 3.42 1.30 -1.47
N GLY A 49 2.97 0.30 -0.70
CA GLY A 49 3.57 -0.13 0.56
C GLY A 49 3.19 0.74 1.77
N LYS A 50 2.57 1.90 1.56
CA LYS A 50 2.27 2.87 2.63
C LYS A 50 0.94 2.62 3.30
N TYR A 51 0.80 3.15 4.52
CA TYR A 51 -0.48 3.19 5.21
C TYR A 51 -1.39 4.23 4.56
N ALA A 52 -2.54 3.78 4.06
CA ALA A 52 -3.54 4.65 3.47
C ALA A 52 -4.94 4.24 3.92
N ILE A 53 -5.78 5.25 4.15
CA ILE A 53 -7.17 5.11 4.56
C ILE A 53 -8.08 5.94 3.68
N GLY A 54 -9.36 5.59 3.59
CA GLY A 54 -10.30 6.36 2.79
C GLY A 54 -11.51 5.54 2.39
N HIS A 55 -12.00 5.71 1.17
CA HIS A 55 -13.14 4.95 0.67
C HIS A 55 -13.22 4.95 -0.86
N GLY A 56 -13.66 3.83 -1.44
CA GLY A 56 -14.07 3.73 -2.85
C GLY A 56 -15.57 3.85 -3.04
N GLY A 57 -16.01 4.48 -4.13
CA GLY A 57 -17.41 4.56 -4.50
C GLY A 57 -17.62 4.04 -5.91
N GLY A 58 -18.76 3.38 -6.15
CA GLY A 58 -19.17 2.95 -7.47
C GLY A 58 -20.68 3.03 -7.61
N ASN A 59 -21.15 3.65 -8.69
CA ASN A 59 -22.54 3.65 -9.09
C ASN A 59 -22.62 3.60 -10.62
N ILE A 60 -23.81 3.37 -11.19
CA ILE A 60 -24.01 3.35 -12.64
C ILE A 60 -23.44 4.65 -13.24
N GLY A 61 -22.49 4.50 -14.17
CA GLY A 61 -21.82 5.61 -14.83
C GLY A 61 -20.77 6.35 -14.00
N THR A 62 -20.44 5.94 -12.76
CA THR A 62 -19.42 6.63 -11.95
C THR A 62 -18.61 5.70 -11.04
N THR A 63 -17.31 5.97 -10.94
CA THR A 63 -16.41 5.37 -9.94
C THR A 63 -15.55 6.42 -9.28
N THR A 64 -15.28 6.26 -7.98
CA THR A 64 -14.52 7.23 -7.19
C THR A 64 -13.58 6.55 -6.20
N TYR A 65 -12.47 7.22 -5.91
CA TYR A 65 -11.66 6.95 -4.73
C TYR A 65 -11.36 8.24 -4.00
N MET A 66 -11.36 8.15 -2.68
CA MET A 66 -10.76 9.12 -1.78
C MET A 66 -9.71 8.37 -0.95
N VAL A 67 -8.44 8.74 -1.10
CA VAL A 67 -7.31 8.14 -0.38
C VAL A 67 -6.63 9.22 0.44
N TYR A 68 -6.35 8.91 1.70
CA TYR A 68 -5.56 9.73 2.60
C TYR A 68 -4.35 8.94 3.08
N LEU A 69 -3.19 9.57 2.97
CA LEU A 69 -1.87 9.08 3.39
C LEU A 69 -1.45 9.92 4.62
N PRO A 70 -1.75 9.46 5.86
CA PRO A 70 -1.63 10.30 7.05
C PRO A 70 -0.20 10.79 7.34
N GLU A 71 0.78 9.90 7.15
CA GLU A 71 2.21 10.20 7.33
C GLU A 71 2.67 11.33 6.40
N TYR A 72 2.09 11.41 5.20
CA TYR A 72 2.45 12.35 4.15
C TYR A 72 1.48 13.55 4.06
N GLN A 73 0.49 13.61 4.96
CA GLN A 73 -0.59 14.61 4.94
C GLN A 73 -1.26 14.80 3.56
N THR A 74 -1.22 13.74 2.74
CA THR A 74 -1.56 13.79 1.32
C THR A 74 -2.93 13.19 1.09
N SER A 75 -3.77 13.89 0.32
CA SER A 75 -5.07 13.38 -0.14
C SER A 75 -5.05 13.21 -1.64
N ILE A 76 -5.45 12.04 -2.12
CA ILE A 76 -5.63 11.73 -3.53
C ILE A 76 -7.10 11.40 -3.74
N VAL A 77 -7.76 12.14 -4.63
CA VAL A 77 -9.17 11.92 -4.95
C VAL A 77 -9.29 11.77 -6.46
N VAL A 78 -9.89 10.68 -6.90
CA VAL A 78 -10.11 10.38 -8.32
C VAL A 78 -11.59 10.12 -8.52
N MET A 79 -12.17 10.71 -9.56
CA MET A 79 -13.55 10.49 -9.97
C MET A 79 -13.57 10.25 -11.47
N VAL A 80 -14.23 9.20 -11.90
CA VAL A 80 -14.35 8.80 -13.31
C VAL A 80 -15.84 8.62 -13.62
N ASN A 81 -16.29 9.21 -14.72
CA ASN A 81 -17.67 9.13 -15.23
C ASN A 81 -17.91 7.86 -16.08
N ALA A 82 -17.42 6.73 -15.60
CA ALA A 82 -17.67 5.44 -16.23
C ALA A 82 -17.66 4.31 -15.19
N PHE A 83 -18.60 3.37 -15.33
CA PHE A 83 -18.71 2.13 -14.56
C PHE A 83 -19.54 1.10 -15.36
N PRO A 84 -19.19 -0.20 -15.36
CA PRO A 84 -18.06 -0.83 -14.68
C PRO A 84 -16.73 -0.67 -15.43
N ASN A 85 -15.65 -0.32 -14.73
CA ASN A 85 -14.27 -0.42 -15.23
C ASN A 85 -13.27 -0.33 -14.06
N HIS A 86 -11.98 -0.53 -14.36
CA HIS A 86 -10.87 -0.46 -13.42
C HIS A 86 -10.05 0.84 -13.53
N SER A 87 -10.52 1.83 -14.31
CA SER A 87 -9.76 3.05 -14.59
C SER A 87 -9.44 3.81 -13.31
N VAL A 88 -10.38 3.89 -12.36
CA VAL A 88 -10.18 4.57 -11.08
C VAL A 88 -9.07 3.91 -10.25
N ASP A 89 -8.95 2.58 -10.27
CA ASP A 89 -7.89 1.85 -9.57
C ASP A 89 -6.52 2.18 -10.16
N VAL A 90 -6.41 2.12 -11.49
CA VAL A 90 -5.17 2.36 -12.22
C VAL A 90 -4.68 3.79 -12.02
N ILE A 91 -5.57 4.77 -12.20
CA ILE A 91 -5.25 6.19 -12.01
C ILE A 91 -4.82 6.45 -10.57
N THR A 92 -5.59 5.95 -9.59
CA THR A 92 -5.29 6.20 -8.17
C THR A 92 -3.95 5.60 -7.75
N LYS A 93 -3.67 4.35 -8.13
CA LYS A 93 -2.37 3.71 -7.85
C LYS A 93 -1.21 4.46 -8.52
N GLY A 94 -1.41 4.91 -9.76
CA GLY A 94 -0.43 5.72 -10.49
C GLY A 94 -0.11 7.02 -9.76
N LEU A 95 -1.15 7.76 -9.35
CA LEU A 95 -0.99 9.02 -8.60
C LEU A 95 -0.30 8.80 -7.24
N ILE A 96 -0.70 7.77 -6.50
CA ILE A 96 -0.04 7.42 -5.22
C ILE A 96 1.45 7.19 -5.45
N ARG A 97 1.79 6.38 -6.46
CA ARG A 97 3.19 6.07 -6.78
C ARG A 97 3.96 7.34 -7.18
N THR A 98 3.41 8.16 -8.06
CA THR A 98 4.08 9.39 -8.51
C THR A 98 4.34 10.34 -7.35
N VAL A 99 3.31 10.64 -6.54
CA VAL A 99 3.43 11.59 -5.42
C VAL A 99 4.43 11.08 -4.38
N LEU A 100 4.38 9.80 -4.01
CA LEU A 100 5.33 9.22 -3.06
C LEU A 100 6.75 9.16 -3.62
N SER A 101 6.92 8.94 -4.92
CA SER A 101 8.23 8.94 -5.57
C SER A 101 8.85 10.33 -5.57
N GLU A 102 8.08 11.37 -5.88
CA GLU A 102 8.54 12.77 -5.86
C GLU A 102 8.93 13.23 -4.45
N GLN A 103 8.27 12.69 -3.43
CA GLN A 103 8.61 12.94 -2.02
C GLN A 103 9.79 12.08 -1.51
N GLY A 104 10.38 11.21 -2.35
CA GLY A 104 11.43 10.28 -1.91
C GLY A 104 10.97 9.21 -0.91
N ALA A 105 9.65 9.02 -0.78
CA ALA A 105 9.05 8.14 0.21
C ALA A 105 9.08 6.66 -0.19
N ILE A 106 9.29 6.37 -1.48
CA ILE A 106 9.40 5.01 -2.01
C ILE A 106 10.70 4.83 -2.79
N GLY A 107 11.38 3.70 -2.57
CA GLY A 107 12.55 3.29 -3.33
C GLY A 107 12.19 2.58 -4.64
N PHE A 108 13.21 2.02 -5.30
CA PHE A 108 13.05 1.32 -6.59
C PHE A 108 12.05 0.15 -6.53
N ILE A 109 11.87 -0.47 -5.34
CA ILE A 109 10.88 -1.52 -5.09
C ILE A 109 9.94 -1.08 -3.95
N PRO A 110 8.78 -0.46 -4.26
CA PRO A 110 7.89 0.15 -3.26
C PRO A 110 7.15 -0.83 -2.35
N TYR A 111 7.24 -2.14 -2.61
CA TYR A 111 6.53 -3.19 -1.87
C TYR A 111 7.46 -4.11 -1.07
N PHE A 112 8.77 -3.86 -1.10
CA PHE A 112 9.73 -4.72 -0.45
C PHE A 112 10.12 -4.15 0.91
N GLU A 113 9.54 -4.72 1.96
CA GLU A 113 10.10 -4.55 3.30
C GLU A 113 11.38 -5.40 3.36
N PHE A 114 12.54 -4.73 3.35
CA PHE A 114 13.84 -5.40 3.46
C PHE A 114 13.92 -6.28 4.72
N PHE A 115 13.15 -5.93 5.75
CA PHE A 115 12.99 -6.72 6.97
C PHE A 115 11.54 -7.21 7.11
N PRO A 116 11.29 -8.52 7.33
CA PRO A 116 12.24 -9.63 7.45
C PRO A 116 12.58 -10.32 6.11
N THR A 117 11.79 -10.10 5.06
CA THR A 117 11.87 -10.86 3.80
C THR A 117 13.16 -10.65 3.02
N GLY A 118 13.70 -9.43 3.01
CA GLY A 118 14.98 -9.16 2.36
C GLY A 118 16.15 -9.83 3.03
N LEU A 119 16.20 -9.86 4.36
CA LEU A 119 17.21 -10.61 5.11
C LEU A 119 17.17 -12.11 4.77
N MET A 120 15.98 -12.70 4.72
CA MET A 120 15.80 -14.12 4.37
C MET A 120 16.33 -14.44 2.97
N ILE A 121 16.01 -13.59 1.98
CA ILE A 121 16.51 -13.75 0.60
C ILE A 121 18.03 -13.61 0.56
N SER A 122 18.61 -12.62 1.25
CA SER A 122 20.07 -12.48 1.30
C SER A 122 20.75 -13.68 1.98
N CYS A 123 20.21 -14.20 3.08
CA CYS A 123 20.73 -15.41 3.73
C CYS A 123 20.68 -16.63 2.80
N PHE A 124 19.59 -16.79 2.04
CA PHE A 124 19.45 -17.85 1.05
C PHE A 124 20.46 -17.69 -0.11
N CYS A 125 20.64 -16.48 -0.63
CA CYS A 125 21.63 -16.23 -1.68
C CYS A 125 23.06 -16.53 -1.19
N VAL A 126 23.41 -16.11 0.02
CA VAL A 126 24.73 -16.38 0.62
C VAL A 126 24.96 -17.87 0.82
N SER A 127 23.95 -18.61 1.31
CA SER A 127 24.08 -20.06 1.50
C SER A 127 24.23 -20.79 0.16
N LEU A 128 23.48 -20.39 -0.86
CA LEU A 128 23.55 -20.98 -2.19
C LEU A 128 24.91 -20.70 -2.86
N ILE A 129 25.43 -19.48 -2.75
CA ILE A 129 26.78 -19.12 -3.20
C ILE A 129 27.83 -19.97 -2.48
N THR A 130 27.69 -20.15 -1.17
CA THR A 130 28.62 -20.98 -0.37
C THR A 130 28.62 -22.43 -0.84
N VAL A 131 27.44 -23.02 -1.08
CA VAL A 131 27.29 -24.38 -1.61
C VAL A 131 27.95 -24.51 -2.98
N VAL A 132 27.71 -23.55 -3.89
CA VAL A 132 28.34 -23.54 -5.22
C VAL A 132 29.86 -23.46 -5.12
N ILE A 133 30.40 -22.58 -4.27
CA ILE A 133 31.85 -22.45 -4.05
C ILE A 133 32.43 -23.76 -3.51
N VAL A 134 31.79 -24.38 -2.51
CA VAL A 134 32.24 -25.66 -1.94
C VAL A 134 32.20 -26.77 -2.98
N TYR A 135 31.13 -26.85 -3.78
CA TYR A 135 30.99 -27.82 -4.85
C TYR A 135 32.08 -27.65 -5.93
N MET A 136 32.32 -26.41 -6.39
CA MET A 136 33.38 -26.11 -7.35
C MET A 136 34.78 -26.44 -6.81
N ARG A 137 35.05 -26.13 -5.54
CA ARG A 137 36.31 -26.49 -4.87
C ARG A 137 36.49 -28.01 -4.77
N LYS A 138 35.44 -28.77 -4.45
CA LYS A 138 35.48 -30.24 -4.44
C LYS A 138 35.70 -30.81 -5.85
N ARG A 139 35.07 -30.25 -6.89
CA ARG A 139 35.25 -30.68 -8.28
C ARG A 139 36.69 -30.45 -8.78
N LYS A 140 37.31 -29.31 -8.44
CA LYS A 140 38.71 -29.01 -8.79
C LYS A 140 39.76 -29.90 -8.10
N ARG A 141 39.40 -30.56 -7.00
CA ARG A 141 40.28 -31.45 -6.21
C ARG A 141 40.14 -32.93 -6.56
N ARG A 142 39.24 -33.29 -7.47
CA ARG A 142 39.17 -34.67 -8.01
C ARG A 142 40.22 -34.77 -9.13
N PRO A 143 41.17 -35.73 -9.05
CA PRO A 143 42.19 -35.94 -10.07
C PRO A 143 41.60 -36.34 -11.42
#